data_AF-A0A1K1ZN61-F1
#
_entry.id   AF-A0A1K1ZN61-F1
#
_cell.length_a   1.000
_cell.length_b   1.000
_cell.length_c   1.000
_cell.angle_alpha   90.00
_cell.angle_beta   90.00
_cell.angle_gamma   90.00
#
_symmetry.space_group_name_H-M   'P 1'
#
loop_
_entity.id
_entity.type
_entity.pdbx_description
1 polymer ?
#
loop_
_entity_poly.entity_id
_entity_poly.type
_entity_poly.pdbx_seq_one_letter_code
_entity_poly.pdbx_strand_id
1 'polypeptide(L)'
;MEPTKEQQAAREVFASGRDLALVAGATHAARLVMGMVRKFCYTTDRQVMARHMEPVNGLDGPGQDYLARTLLPYAHRAWEDICLPAGRLRFEHDHCMKLWAMTSPQLGADFVLLDEAQDTNPVLEEVFLAQDAQRVCVGDPAQQIYGWRNARDVMTGFPAEQLRLTQSFRFGPAIAEVANRWLGHAESEMHLTGHGPGSRVGEVAQPETVRSSPAAATSAAPTPTTSSAASCWTAKPPRTPAAWAAKRSISSPDTSCSTTTTSSASTRWACTSPDRAA
;
A
#
# COMPACT_ATOMS: atom_id res chain seq x y z
N MET A 1 -2.37 31.50 33.28
CA MET A 1 -2.32 30.26 34.09
C MET A 1 -0.86 30.09 34.48
N GLU A 2 -0.53 30.31 35.75
CA GLU A 2 0.87 30.25 36.19
C GLU A 2 1.36 28.79 36.18
N PRO A 3 2.59 28.52 35.70
CA PRO A 3 3.14 27.17 35.71
C PRO A 3 3.26 26.65 37.14
N THR A 4 2.90 25.39 37.34
CA THR A 4 3.06 24.71 38.62
C THR A 4 4.53 24.57 38.99
N LYS A 5 4.82 24.41 40.30
CA LYS A 5 6.18 24.22 40.81
C LYS A 5 6.89 23.01 40.16
N GLU A 6 6.14 21.97 39.82
CA GLU A 6 6.65 20.80 39.10
C GLU A 6 7.04 21.14 37.65
N GLN A 7 6.25 21.97 36.96
CA GLN A 7 6.56 22.44 35.60
C GLN A 7 7.78 23.36 35.59
N GLN A 8 7.97 24.20 36.62
CA GLN A 8 9.16 25.03 36.77
C GLN A 8 10.42 24.20 37.02
N ALA A 9 10.35 23.21 37.93
CA ALA A 9 11.44 22.29 38.21
C ALA A 9 11.82 21.44 36.98
N ALA A 10 10.82 20.94 36.25
CA ALA A 10 11.06 20.20 35.00
C ALA A 10 11.77 21.07 33.96
N ARG A 11 11.42 22.37 33.86
CA ARG A 11 12.05 23.32 32.92
C ARG A 11 13.49 23.66 33.29
N GLU A 12 13.80 23.78 34.58
CA GLU A 12 15.17 24.01 35.06
C GLU A 12 16.06 22.77 34.88
N VAL A 13 15.52 21.57 35.12
CA VAL A 13 16.22 20.33 34.79
C VAL A 13 16.49 20.26 33.28
N PHE A 14 15.49 20.63 32.47
CA PHE A 14 15.60 20.76 31.01
C PHE A 14 16.72 21.72 30.58
N ALA A 15 16.79 22.90 31.20
CA ALA A 15 17.79 23.93 30.88
C ALA A 15 19.21 23.58 31.37
N SER A 16 19.32 22.70 32.37
CA SER A 16 20.61 22.31 32.98
C SER A 16 21.34 21.18 32.25
N GLY A 17 20.77 20.62 31.18
CA GLY A 17 21.39 19.55 30.38
C GLY A 17 21.60 18.23 31.13
N ARG A 18 20.92 18.04 32.28
CA ARG A 18 20.98 16.79 33.04
C ARG A 18 19.85 15.86 32.62
N ASP A 19 20.27 14.72 32.07
CA ASP A 19 19.54 13.48 31.77
C ASP A 19 18.02 13.64 31.51
N LEU A 20 17.67 14.00 30.28
CA LEU A 20 16.27 14.08 29.80
C LEU A 20 15.50 12.77 30.02
N ALA A 21 16.19 11.62 30.12
CA ALA A 21 15.57 10.35 30.42
C ALA A 21 14.85 10.33 31.78
N LEU A 22 15.28 11.18 32.73
CA LEU A 22 14.67 11.31 34.05
C LEU A 22 13.36 12.12 34.03
N VAL A 23 13.22 13.08 33.10
CA VAL A 23 12.09 14.03 33.06
C VAL A 23 10.88 13.49 32.31
N ALA A 24 11.09 12.63 31.31
CA ALA A 24 9.99 12.03 30.55
C ALA A 24 9.21 10.96 31.34
N GLY A 25 9.84 10.35 32.35
CA GLY A 25 9.34 9.14 33.00
C GLY A 25 9.51 7.91 32.10
N ALA A 26 9.78 6.76 32.73
CA ALA A 26 10.13 5.52 32.02
C ALA A 26 9.09 5.11 30.96
N THR A 27 7.80 5.30 31.24
CA THR A 27 6.71 4.98 30.31
C THR A 27 6.73 5.85 29.06
N HIS A 28 7.01 7.15 29.20
CA HIS A 28 7.06 8.05 28.03
C HIS A 28 8.30 7.75 27.18
N ALA A 29 9.45 7.53 27.82
CA ALA A 29 10.68 7.12 27.13
C ALA A 29 10.45 5.81 26.35
N ALA A 30 9.80 4.80 26.95
CA ALA A 30 9.44 3.57 26.27
C ALA A 30 8.51 3.81 25.07
N ARG A 31 7.50 4.69 25.21
CA ARG A 31 6.61 5.07 24.10
C ARG A 31 7.38 5.69 22.94
N LEU A 32 8.31 6.62 23.22
CA LEU A 32 9.14 7.26 22.20
C LEU A 32 10.06 6.25 21.51
N VAL A 33 10.71 5.38 22.29
CA VAL A 33 11.56 4.29 21.77
C VAL A 33 10.79 3.36 20.83
N MET A 34 9.60 2.91 21.24
CA MET A 34 8.76 2.08 20.37
C MET A 34 8.23 2.85 19.16
N GLY A 35 8.01 4.16 19.29
CA GLY A 35 7.70 5.05 18.17
C GLY A 35 8.83 5.12 17.14
N MET A 36 10.09 5.19 17.59
CA MET A 36 11.27 5.15 16.72
C MET A 36 11.35 3.84 15.94
N VAL A 37 11.17 2.70 16.62
CA VAL A 37 11.17 1.37 15.98
C VAL A 37 10.02 1.25 14.98
N ARG A 38 8.82 1.72 15.34
CA ARG A 38 7.69 1.76 14.41
C ARG A 38 8.04 2.57 13.18
N LYS A 39 8.47 3.82 13.34
CA LYS A 39 8.80 4.70 12.19
C LYS A 39 9.91 4.11 11.32
N PHE A 40 10.92 3.48 11.91
CA PHE A 40 11.96 2.73 11.20
C PHE A 40 11.40 1.64 10.27
N CYS A 41 10.33 0.95 10.67
CA CYS A 41 9.67 -0.07 9.83
C CYS A 41 8.93 0.52 8.62
N TYR A 42 8.83 1.85 8.52
CA TYR A 42 8.25 2.58 7.38
C TYR A 42 9.29 3.40 6.61
N THR A 43 10.59 3.19 6.84
CA THR A 43 11.66 3.83 6.05
C THR A 43 12.53 2.79 5.35
N THR A 44 13.27 3.22 4.33
CA THR A 44 14.29 2.39 3.63
C THR A 44 15.60 2.28 4.41
N ASP A 45 15.68 2.84 5.62
CA ASP A 45 16.90 2.82 6.43
C ASP A 45 17.24 1.38 6.86
N ARG A 46 18.52 1.05 6.95
CA ARG A 46 18.94 -0.31 7.35
C ARG A 46 19.12 -0.48 8.87
N GLN A 47 19.05 0.61 9.61
CA GLN A 47 19.15 0.63 11.08
C GLN A 47 18.22 1.71 11.65
N VAL A 48 17.84 1.55 12.91
CA VAL A 48 17.13 2.60 13.66
C VAL A 48 18.06 3.82 13.82
N MET A 49 17.52 5.04 13.66
CA MET A 49 18.27 6.29 13.67
C MET A 49 17.52 7.35 14.47
N ALA A 50 18.24 8.37 14.97
CA ALA A 50 17.65 9.45 15.76
C ALA A 50 16.49 10.17 15.05
N ARG A 51 16.57 10.32 13.71
CA ARG A 51 15.49 10.90 12.87
C ARG A 51 14.16 10.15 12.90
N HIS A 52 14.15 8.91 13.41
CA HIS A 52 12.93 8.13 13.57
C HIS A 52 12.11 8.56 14.80
N MET A 53 12.64 9.43 15.65
CA MET A 53 11.84 9.99 16.74
C MET A 53 10.81 10.97 16.17
N GLU A 54 9.58 10.87 16.65
CA GLU A 54 8.55 11.90 16.40
C GLU A 54 8.86 13.14 17.25
N PRO A 55 8.60 14.36 16.73
CA PRO A 55 8.76 15.58 17.50
C PRO A 55 7.93 15.54 18.79
N VAL A 56 8.55 15.90 19.91
CA VAL A 56 7.90 16.01 21.22
C VAL A 56 7.47 17.45 21.47
N ASN A 57 6.19 17.68 21.77
CA ASN A 57 5.67 19.01 22.05
C ASN A 57 6.43 19.68 23.19
N GLY A 58 6.81 20.95 23.01
CA GLY A 58 7.53 21.74 24.01
C GLY A 58 9.05 21.66 23.95
N LEU A 59 9.63 20.88 23.02
CA LEU A 59 11.08 20.87 22.79
C LEU A 59 11.44 21.63 21.51
N ASP A 60 12.48 22.46 21.60
CA ASP A 60 13.11 23.09 20.44
C ASP A 60 13.98 22.08 19.66
N GLY A 61 14.45 22.45 18.47
CA GLY A 61 15.26 21.58 17.62
C GLY A 61 16.44 20.89 18.35
N PRO A 62 17.31 21.65 19.04
CA PRO A 62 18.40 21.07 19.83
C PRO A 62 17.92 20.12 20.92
N GLY A 63 16.82 20.42 21.62
CA GLY A 63 16.22 19.55 22.62
C GLY A 63 15.69 18.23 22.03
N GLN A 64 15.05 18.28 20.85
CA GLN A 64 14.62 17.09 20.11
C GLN A 64 15.82 16.21 19.76
N ASP A 65 16.89 16.80 19.22
CA ASP A 65 18.08 16.09 18.79
C ASP A 65 18.81 15.43 19.97
N TYR A 66 18.92 16.14 21.08
CA TYR A 66 19.51 15.60 22.30
C TYR A 66 18.68 14.42 22.84
N LEU A 67 17.35 14.55 22.92
CA LEU A 67 16.48 13.47 23.36
C LEU A 67 16.57 12.25 22.44
N ALA A 68 16.50 12.45 21.13
CA ALA A 68 16.58 11.38 20.14
C ALA A 68 17.89 10.61 20.24
N ARG A 69 19.03 11.31 20.39
CA ARG A 69 20.35 10.68 20.59
C ARG A 69 20.45 9.94 21.91
N THR A 70 19.83 10.47 22.96
CA THR A 70 19.79 9.83 24.29
C THR A 70 18.97 8.53 24.26
N LEU A 71 17.85 8.50 23.52
CA LEU A 71 16.97 7.34 23.40
C LEU A 71 17.43 6.31 22.37
N LEU A 72 18.23 6.70 21.38
CA LEU A 72 18.66 5.84 20.28
C LEU A 72 19.29 4.50 20.73
N PRO A 73 20.17 4.43 21.74
CA PRO A 73 20.70 3.15 22.24
C PRO A 73 19.64 2.22 22.82
N TYR A 74 18.53 2.76 23.33
CA TYR A 74 17.40 1.96 23.80
C TYR A 74 16.56 1.46 22.63
N ALA A 75 16.41 2.26 21.57
CA ALA A 75 15.74 1.85 20.34
C ALA A 75 16.50 0.74 19.59
N HIS A 76 17.84 0.79 19.58
CA HIS A 76 18.66 -0.32 19.08
C HIS A 76 18.42 -1.60 19.89
N ARG A 77 18.50 -1.54 21.22
CA ARG A 77 18.22 -2.70 22.09
C ARG A 77 16.80 -3.24 21.93
N ALA A 78 15.82 -2.35 21.74
CA ALA A 78 14.45 -2.76 21.49
C ALA A 78 14.32 -3.49 20.14
N TRP A 79 14.94 -2.97 19.08
CA TRP A 79 14.96 -3.64 17.78
C TRP A 79 15.69 -4.99 17.83
N GLU A 80 16.82 -5.07 18.52
CA GLU A 80 17.54 -6.32 18.75
C GLU A 80 16.66 -7.35 19.46
N ASP A 81 15.98 -6.97 20.55
CA ASP A 81 15.08 -7.85 21.28
C ASP A 81 13.91 -8.33 20.40
N ILE A 82 13.31 -7.45 19.59
CA ILE A 82 12.25 -7.80 18.63
C ILE A 82 12.74 -8.82 17.59
N CYS A 83 14.00 -8.75 17.17
CA CYS A 83 14.57 -9.66 16.19
C CYS A 83 14.94 -11.04 16.78
N LEU A 84 14.99 -11.17 18.11
CA LEU A 84 15.32 -12.42 18.77
C LEU A 84 14.08 -13.33 18.85
N PRO A 85 14.20 -14.63 18.48
CA PRO A 85 13.10 -15.59 18.70
C PRO A 85 12.65 -15.71 20.16
N ALA A 86 13.55 -15.43 21.10
CA ALA A 86 13.30 -15.41 22.54
C ALA A 86 13.13 -13.97 23.11
N GLY A 87 12.86 -13.00 22.23
CA GLY A 87 12.60 -11.61 22.61
C GLY A 87 11.39 -11.47 23.52
N ARG A 88 11.36 -10.40 24.31
CA ARG A 88 10.26 -10.08 25.25
C ARG A 88 9.31 -9.03 24.71
N LEU A 89 9.79 -8.17 23.81
CA LEU A 89 8.98 -7.17 23.12
C LEU A 89 8.09 -7.82 22.07
N ARG A 90 6.92 -7.23 21.87
CA ARG A 90 5.91 -7.75 20.95
C ARG A 90 6.41 -7.72 19.51
N PHE A 91 6.30 -8.86 18.83
CA PHE A 91 6.52 -8.95 17.39
C PHE A 91 5.21 -8.62 16.63
N GLU A 92 5.30 -7.77 15.60
CA GLU A 92 4.16 -7.29 14.81
C GLU A 92 4.41 -7.49 13.31
N HIS A 93 3.36 -7.38 12.50
CA HIS A 93 3.44 -7.62 11.05
C HIS A 93 4.46 -6.71 10.35
N ASP A 94 4.52 -5.44 10.74
CA ASP A 94 5.46 -4.46 10.17
C ASP A 94 6.92 -4.86 10.41
N HIS A 95 7.23 -5.54 11.53
CA HIS A 95 8.57 -6.05 11.80
C HIS A 95 8.95 -7.17 10.82
N CYS A 96 8.01 -8.07 10.54
CA CYS A 96 8.20 -9.13 9.55
C CYS A 96 8.47 -8.53 8.17
N MET A 97 7.64 -7.57 7.74
CA MET A 97 7.80 -6.87 6.46
C MET A 97 9.16 -6.17 6.38
N LYS A 98 9.57 -5.45 7.43
CA LYS A 98 10.86 -4.76 7.49
C LYS A 98 12.04 -5.74 7.41
N LEU A 99 12.02 -6.82 8.19
CA LEU A 99 13.07 -7.84 8.18
C LEU A 99 13.19 -8.50 6.81
N TRP A 100 12.06 -8.89 6.21
CA TRP A 100 12.03 -9.47 4.87
C TRP A 100 12.58 -8.51 3.82
N ALA A 101 12.12 -7.26 3.79
CA ALA A 101 12.62 -6.26 2.84
C ALA A 101 14.13 -5.99 3.00
N MET A 102 14.66 -6.02 4.22
CA MET A 102 16.09 -5.86 4.47
C MET A 102 16.95 -7.00 3.92
N THR A 103 16.37 -8.17 3.59
CA THR A 103 17.09 -9.23 2.87
C THR A 103 17.33 -8.89 1.40
N SER A 104 16.79 -7.77 0.91
CA SER A 104 16.82 -7.35 -0.49
C SER A 104 16.35 -8.47 -1.43
N PRO A 105 15.10 -8.95 -1.26
CA PRO A 105 14.60 -10.12 -1.95
C PRO A 105 14.47 -9.89 -3.45
N GLN A 106 14.77 -10.93 -4.24
CA GLN A 106 14.44 -11.01 -5.65
C GLN A 106 13.30 -12.01 -5.83
N LEU A 107 12.19 -11.58 -6.43
CA LEU A 107 10.96 -12.37 -6.55
C LEU A 107 11.05 -13.43 -7.66
N GLY A 108 12.00 -13.31 -8.60
CA GLY A 108 12.22 -14.30 -9.65
C GLY A 108 11.03 -14.48 -10.59
N ALA A 109 10.29 -13.40 -10.87
CA ALA A 109 9.11 -13.39 -11.71
C ALA A 109 9.30 -12.44 -12.91
N ASP A 110 8.70 -12.76 -14.04
CA ASP A 110 8.73 -11.90 -15.24
C ASP A 110 7.90 -10.61 -15.05
N PHE A 111 6.86 -10.69 -14.20
CA PHE A 111 5.94 -9.60 -13.90
C PHE A 111 5.72 -9.46 -12.40
N VAL A 112 5.71 -8.22 -11.91
CA VAL A 112 5.39 -7.88 -10.53
C VAL A 112 4.26 -6.86 -10.54
N LEU A 113 3.15 -7.21 -9.90
CA LEU A 113 1.95 -6.39 -9.85
C LEU A 113 1.77 -5.84 -8.43
N LEU A 114 1.68 -4.51 -8.31
CA LEU A 114 1.42 -3.82 -7.05
C LEU A 114 0.02 -3.19 -7.12
N ASP A 115 -0.92 -3.72 -6.34
CA ASP A 115 -2.25 -3.13 -6.16
C ASP A 115 -2.26 -2.14 -4.99
N GLU A 116 -3.24 -1.23 -4.96
CA GLU A 116 -3.37 -0.16 -3.95
C GLU A 116 -2.07 0.65 -3.78
N ALA A 117 -1.40 0.96 -4.90
CA ALA A 117 -0.09 1.59 -4.92
C ALA A 117 -0.05 2.98 -4.26
N GLN A 118 -1.20 3.66 -4.16
CA GLN A 118 -1.32 4.96 -3.49
C GLN A 118 -1.09 4.89 -1.96
N ASP A 119 -1.31 3.72 -1.34
CA ASP A 119 -1.18 3.52 0.11
C ASP A 119 0.02 2.61 0.47
N THR A 120 0.98 2.48 -0.45
CA THR A 120 2.15 1.61 -0.26
C THR A 120 3.20 2.25 0.68
N ASN A 121 3.76 1.43 1.57
CA ASN A 121 4.86 1.81 2.46
C ASN A 121 6.19 1.92 1.66
N PRO A 122 7.03 2.94 1.91
CA PRO A 122 8.38 3.07 1.33
C PRO A 122 9.25 1.80 1.33
N VAL A 123 9.10 0.94 2.34
CA VAL A 123 9.80 -0.35 2.42
C VAL A 123 9.41 -1.29 1.29
N LEU A 124 8.11 -1.41 1.02
CA LEU A 124 7.60 -2.27 -0.05
C LEU A 124 7.87 -1.63 -1.43
N GLU A 125 7.81 -0.30 -1.51
CA GLU A 125 8.22 0.47 -2.69
C GLU A 125 9.68 0.14 -3.07
N GLU A 126 10.63 0.18 -2.13
CA GLU A 126 12.04 -0.16 -2.39
C GLU A 126 12.17 -1.58 -2.96
N VAL A 127 11.48 -2.56 -2.36
CA VAL A 127 11.49 -3.94 -2.85
C VAL A 127 10.91 -4.02 -4.25
N PHE A 128 9.76 -3.41 -4.50
CA PHE A 128 9.09 -3.42 -5.81
C PHE A 128 9.96 -2.79 -6.90
N LEU A 129 10.61 -1.66 -6.60
CA LEU A 129 11.48 -0.97 -7.55
C LEU A 129 12.78 -1.72 -7.85
N ALA A 130 13.28 -2.52 -6.91
CA ALA A 130 14.52 -3.29 -7.06
C ALA A 130 14.36 -4.59 -7.89
N GLN A 131 13.14 -4.94 -8.30
CA GLN A 131 12.89 -6.17 -9.06
C GLN A 131 13.36 -6.06 -10.50
N ASP A 132 14.08 -7.09 -10.97
CA ASP A 132 14.40 -7.28 -12.39
C ASP A 132 13.21 -7.94 -13.11
N ALA A 133 12.12 -7.18 -13.23
CA ALA A 133 10.84 -7.65 -13.77
C ALA A 133 10.08 -6.51 -14.44
N GLN A 134 9.11 -6.87 -15.29
CA GLN A 134 8.09 -5.92 -15.71
C GLN A 134 7.21 -5.56 -14.51
N ARG A 135 7.31 -4.32 -14.08
CA ARG A 135 6.58 -3.79 -12.92
C ARG A 135 5.33 -3.07 -13.39
N VAL A 136 4.19 -3.46 -12.81
CA VAL A 136 2.89 -2.84 -13.03
C VAL A 136 2.36 -2.44 -11.67
N CYS A 137 2.03 -1.17 -11.49
CA CYS A 137 1.28 -0.74 -10.32
C CYS A 137 -0.12 -0.29 -10.73
N VAL A 138 -1.05 -0.43 -9.79
CA VAL A 138 -2.45 -0.08 -9.94
C VAL A 138 -2.89 0.61 -8.66
N GLY A 139 -3.67 1.67 -8.80
CA GLY A 139 -4.18 2.42 -7.67
C GLY A 139 -5.04 3.61 -8.10
N ASP A 140 -5.51 4.36 -7.09
CA ASP A 140 -6.27 5.59 -7.26
C ASP A 140 -5.74 6.67 -6.30
N PRO A 141 -5.06 7.71 -6.80
CA PRO A 141 -4.54 8.78 -5.95
C PRO A 141 -5.63 9.51 -5.15
N ALA A 142 -6.87 9.54 -5.66
CA ALA A 142 -8.00 10.15 -4.96
C ALA A 142 -8.47 9.33 -3.73
N GLN A 143 -8.00 8.08 -3.59
CA GLN A 143 -8.31 7.18 -2.47
C GLN A 143 -7.16 7.03 -1.48
N GLN A 144 -6.12 7.85 -1.57
CA GLN A 144 -5.03 7.84 -0.58
C GLN A 144 -5.54 8.31 0.79
N ILE A 145 -5.64 7.40 1.76
CA ILE A 145 -6.17 7.69 3.11
C ILE A 145 -5.21 7.28 4.24
N TYR A 146 -4.10 6.61 3.93
CA TYR A 146 -3.12 6.15 4.93
C TYR A 146 -1.85 7.01 5.03
N GLY A 147 -1.91 8.29 4.60
CA GLY A 147 -0.77 9.21 4.68
C GLY A 147 -0.18 9.37 6.09
N TRP A 148 -0.97 9.20 7.14
CA TRP A 148 -0.52 9.22 8.54
C TRP A 148 0.40 8.04 8.93
N ARG A 149 0.51 6.99 8.10
CA ARG A 149 1.45 5.87 8.27
C ARG A 149 2.74 6.04 7.46
N ASN A 150 3.00 7.25 6.92
CA ASN A 150 4.06 7.49 5.92
C ASN A 150 3.88 6.69 4.62
N ALA A 151 2.65 6.27 4.31
CA ALA A 151 2.36 5.75 2.97
C ALA A 151 2.70 6.83 1.94
N ARG A 152 3.35 6.42 0.84
CA ARG A 152 3.68 7.32 -0.26
C ARG A 152 2.89 6.91 -1.47
N ASP A 153 2.48 7.90 -2.24
CA ASP A 153 1.95 7.63 -3.57
C ASP A 153 3.11 7.23 -4.49
N VAL A 154 3.33 5.92 -4.60
CA VAL A 154 4.36 5.34 -5.47
C VAL A 154 4.10 5.70 -6.94
N MET A 155 2.85 5.99 -7.31
CA MET A 155 2.44 6.23 -8.70
C MET A 155 2.96 7.56 -9.23
N THR A 156 3.08 8.59 -8.38
CA THR A 156 3.53 9.94 -8.78
C THR A 156 5.02 10.00 -9.19
N GLY A 157 5.86 9.07 -8.70
CA GLY A 157 7.31 9.04 -8.97
C GLY A 157 7.79 7.88 -9.84
N PHE A 158 6.90 6.96 -10.21
CA PHE A 158 7.28 5.74 -10.93
C PHE A 158 7.51 6.03 -12.42
N PRO A 159 8.71 5.74 -12.98
CA PRO A 159 9.04 6.03 -14.37
C PRO A 159 8.37 5.00 -15.31
N ALA A 160 7.07 5.16 -15.52
CA ALA A 160 6.23 4.28 -16.31
C ALA A 160 5.25 5.06 -17.18
N GLU A 161 4.75 4.39 -18.22
CA GLU A 161 3.64 4.88 -19.02
C GLU A 161 2.38 4.99 -18.17
N GLN A 162 1.63 6.06 -18.41
CA GLN A 162 0.56 6.58 -17.58
C GLN A 162 -0.82 6.31 -18.19
N LEU A 163 -1.58 5.33 -17.69
CA LEU A 163 -2.92 4.98 -18.20
C LEU A 163 -4.01 5.16 -17.15
N ARG A 164 -5.20 5.60 -17.57
CA ARG A 164 -6.37 5.81 -16.70
C ARG A 164 -7.53 4.89 -17.09
N LEU A 165 -8.16 4.25 -16.12
CA LEU A 165 -9.43 3.55 -16.31
C LEU A 165 -10.57 4.44 -15.79
N THR A 166 -11.29 5.06 -16.72
CA THR A 166 -12.39 5.99 -16.43
C THR A 166 -13.76 5.31 -16.38
N GLN A 167 -13.85 4.05 -16.79
CA GLN A 167 -15.12 3.31 -16.84
C GLN A 167 -15.31 2.51 -15.54
N SER A 168 -16.39 2.79 -14.81
CA SER A 168 -16.76 2.05 -13.61
C SER A 168 -17.84 1.01 -13.94
N PHE A 169 -17.57 -0.26 -13.67
CA PHE A 169 -18.56 -1.33 -13.77
C PHE A 169 -19.36 -1.54 -12.47
N ARG A 170 -19.05 -0.77 -11.42
CA ARG A 170 -19.69 -0.89 -10.09
C ARG A 170 -21.00 -0.10 -10.01
N PHE A 171 -21.12 0.98 -10.77
CA PHE A 171 -22.26 1.88 -10.74
C PHE A 171 -22.60 2.42 -12.13
N GLY A 172 -23.85 2.83 -12.29
CA GLY A 172 -24.37 3.46 -13.49
C GLY A 172 -24.17 4.99 -13.51
N PRO A 173 -24.62 5.67 -14.58
CA PRO A 173 -24.33 7.09 -14.83
C PRO A 173 -24.73 8.05 -13.71
N ALA A 174 -25.84 7.79 -12.99
CA ALA A 174 -26.33 8.68 -11.94
C ALA A 174 -25.33 8.86 -10.78
N ILE A 175 -24.63 7.79 -10.38
CA ILE A 175 -23.58 7.88 -9.34
C ILE A 175 -22.31 8.52 -9.93
N ALA A 176 -21.99 8.22 -11.19
CA ALA A 176 -20.83 8.81 -11.88
C ALA A 176 -20.92 10.34 -11.93
N GLU A 177 -22.12 10.88 -12.24
CA GLU A 177 -22.38 12.32 -12.25
C GLU A 177 -22.09 12.96 -10.89
N VAL A 178 -22.57 12.35 -9.81
CA VAL A 178 -22.30 12.85 -8.45
C VAL A 178 -20.81 12.75 -8.10
N ALA A 179 -20.16 11.63 -8.40
CA ALA A 179 -18.73 11.44 -8.14
C ALA A 179 -17.88 12.47 -8.89
N ASN A 180 -18.18 12.72 -10.17
CA ASN A 180 -17.47 13.70 -10.99
C ASN A 180 -17.61 15.13 -10.46
N ARG A 181 -18.73 15.48 -9.80
CA ARG A 181 -18.84 16.76 -9.10
C ARG A 181 -17.81 16.87 -7.98
N TRP A 182 -17.67 15.84 -7.15
CA TRP A 182 -16.69 15.83 -6.05
C TRP A 182 -15.24 15.81 -6.57
N LEU A 183 -14.97 15.03 -7.62
CA LEU A 183 -13.66 15.02 -8.28
C LEU A 183 -13.30 16.41 -8.84
N GLY A 184 -14.27 17.12 -9.42
CA GLY A 184 -14.07 18.51 -9.87
C GLY A 184 -13.76 19.48 -8.73
N HIS A 185 -14.41 19.33 -7.56
CA HIS A 185 -14.08 20.13 -6.37
C HIS A 185 -12.70 19.80 -5.80
N ALA A 186 -12.25 18.56 -5.97
CA ALA A 186 -10.91 18.12 -5.59
C ALA A 186 -9.85 18.42 -6.65
N GLU A 187 -10.19 19.20 -7.70
CA GLU A 187 -9.30 19.57 -8.81
C GLU A 187 -8.68 18.35 -9.52
N SER A 188 -9.37 17.20 -9.49
CA SER A 188 -8.94 15.99 -10.16
C SER A 188 -9.22 16.07 -11.66
N GLU A 189 -8.22 15.69 -12.46
CA GLU A 189 -8.37 15.52 -13.91
C GLU A 189 -9.14 14.24 -14.29
N MET A 190 -9.55 13.42 -13.32
CA MET A 190 -10.28 12.18 -13.56
C MET A 190 -11.75 12.46 -13.87
N HIS A 191 -12.27 11.81 -14.93
CA HIS A 191 -13.69 11.86 -15.27
C HIS A 191 -14.24 10.45 -15.44
N LEU A 192 -15.17 10.05 -14.57
CA LEU A 192 -15.73 8.71 -14.49
C LEU A 192 -16.96 8.54 -15.37
N THR A 193 -17.12 7.37 -15.99
CA THR A 193 -18.33 6.95 -16.72
C THR A 193 -18.87 5.66 -16.13
N GLY A 194 -20.13 5.67 -15.67
CA GLY A 194 -20.77 4.48 -15.09
C GLY A 194 -21.31 3.52 -16.15
N HIS A 195 -20.81 2.29 -16.15
CA HIS A 195 -21.21 1.15 -16.99
C HIS A 195 -21.78 -0.01 -16.17
N GLY A 196 -21.90 0.16 -14.85
CA GLY A 196 -22.49 -0.82 -13.95
C GLY A 196 -24.02 -0.84 -13.98
N PRO A 197 -24.65 -1.58 -13.06
CA PRO A 197 -26.10 -1.65 -12.94
C PRO A 197 -26.77 -0.28 -12.81
N GLY A 198 -28.03 -0.20 -13.25
CA GLY A 198 -28.84 1.01 -13.13
C GLY A 198 -28.82 1.56 -11.70
N SER A 199 -28.22 2.74 -11.53
CA SER A 199 -28.02 3.39 -10.24
C SER A 199 -28.96 4.58 -10.09
N ARG A 200 -29.38 4.88 -8.86
CA ARG A 200 -30.29 6.00 -8.54
C ARG A 200 -29.69 6.82 -7.40
N VAL A 201 -29.86 8.14 -7.49
CA VAL A 201 -29.50 9.10 -6.44
C VAL A 201 -30.78 9.81 -6.03
N GLY A 202 -31.05 9.88 -4.74
CA GLY A 202 -32.25 10.50 -4.20
C GLY A 202 -32.21 10.59 -2.68
N GLU A 203 -33.19 11.29 -2.11
CA GLU A 203 -33.34 11.37 -0.65
C GLU A 203 -33.74 10.02 -0.07
N VAL A 204 -33.12 9.68 1.06
CA VAL A 204 -33.42 8.45 1.80
C VAL A 204 -33.79 8.86 3.22
N ALA A 205 -35.04 8.57 3.62
CA ALA A 205 -35.57 8.94 4.93
C ALA A 205 -34.85 8.23 6.09
N GLN A 206 -34.33 7.01 5.84
CA GLN A 206 -33.54 6.23 6.79
C GLN A 206 -32.40 5.53 6.04
N PRO A 207 -31.16 6.04 6.09
CA PRO A 207 -30.04 5.41 5.40
C PRO A 207 -29.64 4.11 6.10
N GLU A 208 -30.08 2.97 5.57
CA GLU A 208 -29.50 1.69 5.93
C GLU A 208 -28.18 1.51 5.17
N THR A 209 -27.07 1.45 5.90
CA THR A 209 -25.76 1.28 5.27
C THR A 209 -25.58 -0.17 4.84
N VAL A 210 -25.91 -0.50 3.59
CA VAL A 210 -25.49 -1.76 2.97
C VAL A 210 -24.10 -1.55 2.39
N ARG A 211 -23.06 -2.06 3.06
CA ARG A 211 -21.72 -2.13 2.46
C ARG A 211 -21.77 -3.07 1.26
N SER A 212 -21.39 -2.59 0.08
CA SER A 212 -20.94 -3.48 -0.99
C SER A 212 -19.71 -4.24 -0.48
N SER A 213 -19.81 -5.56 -0.39
CA SER A 213 -18.69 -6.43 -0.01
C SER A 213 -17.55 -6.27 -1.02
N PRO A 214 -16.26 -6.18 -0.60
CA PRO A 214 -15.14 -6.17 -1.53
C PRO A 214 -14.92 -7.52 -2.24
N ALA A 215 -15.51 -8.62 -1.73
CA ALA A 215 -15.43 -9.94 -2.32
C ALA A 215 -16.62 -10.79 -1.85
N ALA A 216 -17.61 -11.01 -2.71
CA ALA A 216 -18.57 -12.10 -2.56
C ALA A 216 -18.50 -12.97 -3.81
N ALA A 217 -17.35 -13.62 -4.00
CA ALA A 217 -17.25 -14.83 -4.80
C ALA A 217 -17.69 -16.01 -3.93
N THR A 218 -19.00 -16.24 -3.81
CA THR A 218 -19.50 -17.57 -3.49
C THR A 218 -19.72 -18.30 -4.81
N SER A 219 -19.02 -19.41 -4.96
CA SER A 219 -18.80 -20.19 -6.17
C SER A 219 -20.06 -20.63 -6.92
N ALA A 220 -20.19 -20.18 -8.16
CA ALA A 220 -20.47 -21.02 -9.32
C ALA A 220 -19.65 -20.45 -10.50
N ALA A 221 -18.60 -21.16 -10.92
CA ALA A 221 -17.58 -20.68 -11.87
C ALA A 221 -18.06 -20.62 -13.34
N PRO A 222 -17.30 -20.02 -14.28
CA PRO A 222 -16.29 -18.95 -14.17
C PRO A 222 -16.48 -17.81 -15.22
N THR A 223 -16.12 -16.58 -14.86
CA THR A 223 -15.55 -15.60 -15.79
C THR A 223 -14.63 -14.66 -15.01
N PRO A 224 -13.38 -14.41 -15.47
CA PRO A 224 -12.47 -13.53 -14.76
C PRO A 224 -12.77 -12.10 -15.18
N THR A 225 -13.31 -11.28 -14.28
CA THR A 225 -13.39 -9.83 -14.48
C THR A 225 -12.92 -9.12 -13.22
N THR A 226 -11.62 -8.85 -13.19
CA THR A 226 -10.97 -7.83 -12.38
C THR A 226 -11.21 -6.46 -13.01
N SER A 227 -11.55 -5.45 -12.20
CA SER A 227 -10.99 -4.07 -12.25
C SER A 227 -11.92 -3.10 -11.51
N SER A 228 -11.42 -2.51 -10.42
CA SER A 228 -11.85 -1.19 -9.93
C SER A 228 -11.52 -0.12 -10.98
N ALA A 229 -12.09 1.08 -10.85
CA ALA A 229 -11.50 2.25 -11.51
C ALA A 229 -10.08 2.39 -10.96
N ALA A 230 -9.10 2.34 -11.85
CA ALA A 230 -7.71 2.19 -11.51
C ALA A 230 -6.88 2.93 -12.56
N SER A 231 -5.79 3.56 -12.17
CA SER A 231 -4.78 3.96 -13.15
C SER A 231 -3.76 2.83 -13.27
N CYS A 232 -3.44 2.42 -14.50
CA CYS A 232 -2.56 1.30 -14.81
C CYS A 232 -1.24 1.85 -15.37
N TRP A 233 -0.10 1.42 -14.81
CA TRP A 233 1.20 1.94 -15.22
C TRP A 233 2.10 0.82 -15.72
N THR A 234 2.77 1.01 -16.87
CA THR A 234 3.70 0.00 -17.41
C THR A 234 5.07 0.61 -17.74
N ALA A 235 6.14 0.02 -17.23
CA ALA A 235 7.50 0.35 -17.64
C ALA A 235 8.03 -0.74 -18.60
N LYS A 236 8.50 -0.32 -19.79
CA LYS A 236 9.09 -1.22 -20.79
C LYS A 236 10.63 -1.21 -20.66
N PRO A 237 11.32 -2.36 -20.61
CA PRO A 237 12.78 -2.38 -20.79
C PRO A 237 13.16 -2.01 -22.25
N PRO A 238 14.42 -1.59 -22.51
CA PRO A 238 14.84 -1.16 -23.85
C PRO A 238 14.65 -2.27 -24.91
N ARG A 239 14.10 -1.85 -26.07
CA ARG A 239 13.52 -2.68 -27.14
C ARG A 239 14.50 -3.62 -27.87
N THR A 240 13.95 -4.74 -28.34
CA THR A 240 14.08 -5.20 -29.75
C THR A 240 12.67 -5.40 -30.36
N PRO A 241 12.46 -5.21 -31.68
CA PRO A 241 11.12 -5.12 -32.25
C PRO A 241 10.65 -6.45 -32.86
N ALA A 242 9.47 -6.91 -32.47
CA ALA A 242 8.67 -7.84 -33.27
C ALA A 242 7.18 -7.57 -33.08
N ALA A 243 6.46 -7.72 -34.19
CA ALA A 243 5.13 -7.23 -34.47
C ALA A 243 4.02 -7.81 -33.58
N TRP A 244 2.99 -7.00 -33.31
CA TRP A 244 1.63 -7.57 -33.27
C TRP A 244 0.63 -6.67 -33.98
N ALA A 245 0.04 -7.25 -35.03
CA ALA A 245 -1.02 -6.71 -35.84
C ALA A 245 -2.37 -6.79 -35.11
N ALA A 246 -3.21 -5.79 -35.40
CA ALA A 246 -4.58 -5.65 -34.95
C ALA A 246 -5.45 -6.88 -35.25
N LYS A 247 -6.39 -7.19 -34.33
CA LYS A 247 -7.60 -7.96 -34.66
C LYS A 247 -8.84 -7.10 -34.46
N ARG A 248 -9.45 -6.77 -35.60
CA ARG A 248 -10.77 -6.15 -35.73
C ARG A 248 -11.87 -7.17 -35.41
N SER A 249 -13.00 -6.61 -34.98
CA SER A 249 -14.33 -7.18 -34.87
C SER A 249 -14.78 -8.01 -36.07
N ILE A 250 -15.45 -9.15 -35.80
CA ILE A 250 -16.43 -9.76 -36.72
C ILE A 250 -17.65 -10.16 -35.89
N SER A 251 -18.82 -9.74 -36.37
CA SER A 251 -20.16 -9.95 -35.82
C SER A 251 -20.95 -11.00 -36.62
N SER A 252 -21.54 -11.97 -35.90
CA SER A 252 -22.81 -12.75 -36.15
C SER A 252 -22.97 -13.59 -37.45
N PRO A 253 -23.99 -14.50 -37.59
CA PRO A 253 -25.07 -14.94 -36.66
C PRO A 253 -25.32 -16.48 -36.56
N ASP A 254 -26.23 -16.85 -35.65
CA ASP A 254 -27.19 -17.98 -35.62
C ASP A 254 -26.74 -19.44 -35.87
N THR A 255 -26.81 -20.27 -34.83
CA THR A 255 -27.45 -21.61 -34.92
C THR A 255 -27.89 -22.10 -33.53
N SER A 256 -29.14 -22.52 -33.43
CA SER A 256 -29.74 -23.19 -32.27
C SER A 256 -29.38 -24.68 -32.24
N CYS A 257 -29.11 -25.24 -31.05
CA CYS A 257 -29.39 -26.65 -30.75
C CYS A 257 -29.34 -26.94 -29.24
N SER A 258 -30.29 -27.75 -28.78
CA SER A 258 -30.64 -28.06 -27.40
C SER A 258 -29.93 -29.30 -26.82
N THR A 259 -29.60 -29.23 -25.53
CA THR A 259 -29.53 -30.29 -24.47
C THR A 259 -28.93 -31.68 -24.79
N THR A 260 -27.96 -32.13 -23.97
CA THR A 260 -28.16 -33.19 -22.94
C THR A 260 -26.89 -33.39 -22.10
N THR A 261 -27.09 -33.47 -20.78
CA THR A 261 -26.18 -33.77 -19.66
C THR A 261 -25.73 -35.24 -19.65
N THR A 262 -24.43 -35.58 -19.47
CA THR A 262 -23.97 -36.49 -18.38
C THR A 262 -22.43 -36.60 -18.24
N SER A 263 -22.04 -36.59 -16.97
CA SER A 263 -20.83 -37.01 -16.22
C SER A 263 -19.49 -37.37 -16.90
N SER A 264 -18.47 -36.76 -16.29
CA SER A 264 -17.02 -36.92 -16.35
C SER A 264 -16.44 -38.32 -16.13
N ALA A 265 -15.42 -38.65 -16.93
CA ALA A 265 -14.35 -39.59 -16.60
C ALA A 265 -12.98 -38.88 -16.67
N SER A 266 -12.15 -39.13 -15.66
CA SER A 266 -10.71 -38.91 -15.55
C SER A 266 -9.95 -38.95 -16.89
N THR A 267 -8.97 -38.07 -17.12
CA THR A 267 -7.66 -38.46 -17.71
C THR A 267 -6.57 -37.43 -17.43
N ARG A 268 -5.43 -37.97 -16.96
CA ARG A 268 -4.11 -37.41 -16.68
C ARG A 268 -3.35 -37.18 -18.00
N TRP A 269 -2.62 -36.06 -18.17
CA TRP A 269 -1.69 -35.91 -19.29
C TRP A 269 -0.36 -35.31 -18.85
N ALA A 270 0.70 -36.11 -19.00
CA ALA A 270 2.08 -35.67 -19.11
C ALA A 270 2.39 -35.36 -20.58
N CYS A 271 3.29 -34.42 -20.86
CA CYS A 271 3.95 -34.36 -22.15
C CYS A 271 5.37 -33.78 -22.05
N THR A 272 6.22 -34.44 -22.83
CA THR A 272 7.67 -34.49 -22.89
C THR A 272 8.31 -33.32 -23.65
N SER A 273 9.54 -33.01 -23.27
CA SER A 273 10.48 -32.16 -24.03
C SER A 273 10.87 -32.79 -25.37
N PRO A 274 11.10 -31.99 -26.43
CA PRO A 274 11.88 -32.42 -27.59
C PRO A 274 13.32 -31.92 -27.47
N ASP A 275 14.25 -32.85 -27.66
CA ASP A 275 15.69 -32.62 -27.74
C ASP A 275 16.15 -32.74 -29.21
N ARG A 276 17.11 -31.87 -29.57
CA ARG A 276 18.14 -31.95 -30.64
C ARG A 276 17.81 -31.86 -32.13
N ALA A 277 18.50 -30.93 -32.80
CA ALA A 277 19.69 -31.13 -33.66
C ALA A 277 20.00 -29.77 -34.35
N ALA A 278 21.22 -29.27 -34.56
CA ALA A 278 22.59 -29.80 -34.52
C ALA A 278 23.55 -28.71 -34.03
#